data_AF-A0A651EY44-F1
#
_entry.id   AF-A0A651EY44-F1
#
_cell.length_a   1.000
_cell.length_b   1.000
_cell.length_c   1.000
_cell.angle_alpha   90.00
_cell.angle_beta   90.00
_cell.angle_gamma   90.00
#
_symmetry.space_group_name_H-M   'P 1'
#
loop_
_entity.id
_entity.type
_entity.pdbx_description
1 polymer ?
#
loop_
_entity_poly.entity_id
_entity_poly.type
_entity_poly.pdbx_seq_one_letter_code
_entity_poly.pdbx_strand_id
1 'polypeptide(L)'
;MRISIVTFLAFLVNLSTAQIGKIHSEVQELFGNESLPGLELRKDGNYLVEDKKISDDEIRMIIYNSDSIVVGVAFAFPNDAITESDYDAILNEELPLFQEYKTAIKGDAACRYGEHGLILLNPAGAENVFPISSFVIMTDPVIIDRWTKGIEEWYDE
;
A
#
# COMPACT_ATOMS: atom_id res chain seq x y z
N MET A 1 -37.89 6.51 -19.40
CA MET A 1 -37.14 6.09 -18.19
C MET A 1 -35.88 6.95 -18.13
N ARG A 2 -35.86 8.02 -17.32
CA ARG A 2 -34.66 8.86 -17.16
C ARG A 2 -33.80 8.21 -16.08
N ILE A 3 -32.85 7.36 -16.47
CA ILE A 3 -31.79 6.92 -15.57
C ILE A 3 -30.96 8.17 -15.30
N SER A 4 -31.03 8.71 -14.08
CA SER A 4 -30.27 9.88 -13.68
C SER A 4 -28.78 9.59 -13.84
N ILE A 5 -28.08 10.41 -14.62
CA ILE A 5 -26.61 10.38 -14.77
C ILE A 5 -25.91 10.41 -13.40
N VAL A 6 -26.53 11.04 -12.40
CA VAL A 6 -26.06 11.08 -11.00
C VAL A 6 -26.04 9.68 -10.37
N THR A 7 -27.02 8.82 -10.65
CA THR A 7 -27.06 7.44 -10.15
C THR A 7 -26.01 6.57 -10.85
N PHE A 8 -25.70 6.86 -12.12
CA PHE A 8 -24.64 6.18 -12.87
C PHE A 8 -23.23 6.60 -12.41
N LEU A 9 -23.04 7.89 -12.07
CA LEU A 9 -21.80 8.37 -11.44
C LEU A 9 -21.59 7.81 -10.02
N ALA A 10 -22.66 7.68 -9.23
CA ALA A 10 -22.60 7.05 -7.91
C ALA A 10 -22.32 5.54 -7.99
N PHE A 11 -22.73 4.86 -9.07
CA PHE A 11 -22.39 3.46 -9.34
C PHE A 11 -20.96 3.28 -9.90
N LEU A 12 -20.41 4.34 -10.50
CA LEU A 12 -19.02 4.41 -11.00
C LEU A 12 -18.00 4.79 -9.92
N VAL A 13 -18.45 5.19 -8.72
CA VAL A 13 -17.64 5.07 -7.50
C VAL A 13 -17.55 3.58 -7.19
N ASN A 14 -16.86 2.88 -8.07
CA ASN A 14 -16.60 1.47 -7.96
C ASN A 14 -16.00 1.20 -6.59
N LEU A 15 -16.39 0.05 -6.06
CA LEU A 15 -15.80 -0.66 -4.95
C LEU A 15 -14.32 -1.01 -5.27
N SER A 16 -13.50 0.01 -5.54
CA SER A 16 -12.07 -0.17 -5.66
C SER A 16 -11.59 -0.64 -4.29
N THR A 17 -10.92 -1.78 -4.33
CA THR A 17 -10.17 -2.30 -3.19
C THR A 17 -8.81 -1.64 -3.11
N ALA A 18 -8.61 -0.44 -3.69
CA ALA A 18 -7.51 0.44 -3.35
C ALA A 18 -7.77 1.07 -1.98
N GLN A 19 -6.74 1.24 -1.14
CA GLN A 19 -6.87 1.95 0.13
C GLN A 19 -6.26 3.34 0.09
N ILE A 20 -5.18 3.58 -0.68
CA ILE A 20 -4.51 4.87 -0.69
C ILE A 20 -5.51 6.02 -0.97
N GLY A 21 -5.50 7.03 -0.10
CA GLY A 21 -6.39 8.20 -0.20
C GLY A 21 -7.80 8.02 0.38
N LYS A 22 -8.20 6.80 0.78
CA LYS A 22 -9.49 6.58 1.47
C LYS A 22 -9.46 7.13 2.88
N ILE A 23 -10.63 7.54 3.39
CA ILE A 23 -10.80 7.83 4.82
C ILE A 23 -11.09 6.55 5.60
N HIS A 24 -10.82 6.58 6.91
CA HIS A 24 -11.02 5.44 7.80
C HIS A 24 -12.40 4.77 7.66
N SER A 25 -13.50 5.54 7.54
CA SER A 25 -14.84 4.96 7.41
C SER A 25 -15.02 4.17 6.11
N GLU A 26 -14.42 4.59 4.99
CA GLU A 26 -14.48 3.85 3.73
C GLU A 26 -13.74 2.51 3.84
N VAL A 27 -12.63 2.47 4.58
CA VAL A 27 -11.91 1.22 4.84
C VAL A 27 -12.74 0.26 5.68
N GLN A 28 -13.43 0.76 6.72
CA GLN A 28 -14.32 -0.08 7.52
C GLN A 28 -15.52 -0.60 6.73
N GLU A 29 -16.02 0.15 5.74
CA GLU A 29 -17.07 -0.33 4.83
C GLU A 29 -16.59 -1.48 3.93
N LEU A 30 -15.30 -1.46 3.54
CA LEU A 30 -14.71 -2.51 2.70
C LEU A 30 -14.36 -3.78 3.48
N PHE A 31 -13.78 -3.65 4.68
CA PHE A 31 -13.17 -4.77 5.40
C PHE A 31 -13.79 -5.05 6.77
N GLY A 32 -14.82 -4.30 7.15
CA GLY A 32 -15.46 -4.39 8.47
C GLY A 32 -14.67 -3.69 9.57
N ASN A 33 -15.29 -3.59 10.75
CA ASN A 33 -14.77 -2.84 11.90
C ASN A 33 -13.72 -3.59 12.72
N GLU A 34 -13.60 -4.90 12.55
CA GLU A 34 -12.72 -5.72 13.38
C GLU A 34 -11.30 -5.69 12.80
N SER A 35 -10.31 -5.47 13.67
CA SER A 35 -8.91 -5.72 13.34
C SER A 35 -8.60 -7.21 13.52
N LEU A 36 -7.50 -7.67 12.92
CA LEU A 36 -6.99 -9.02 13.15
C LEU A 36 -6.81 -9.31 14.66
N PRO A 37 -7.24 -10.48 15.18
CA PRO A 37 -7.06 -10.82 16.58
C PRO A 37 -5.59 -10.72 17.01
N GLY A 38 -5.31 -9.92 18.03
CA GLY A 38 -3.95 -9.66 18.52
C GLY A 38 -3.17 -8.57 17.78
N LEU A 39 -3.74 -7.99 16.71
CA LEU A 39 -3.23 -6.84 15.98
C LEU A 39 -4.23 -5.69 16.11
N GLU A 40 -4.32 -5.14 17.33
CA GLU A 40 -5.21 -4.03 17.63
C GLU A 40 -4.79 -2.75 16.88
N LEU A 41 -5.79 -1.90 16.64
CA LEU A 41 -5.59 -0.53 16.19
C LEU A 41 -4.54 0.16 17.07
N ARG A 42 -3.40 0.52 16.46
CA ARG A 42 -2.26 1.07 17.17
C ARG A 42 -1.90 2.45 16.68
N LYS A 43 -1.36 3.25 17.60
CA LYS A 43 -0.80 4.57 17.28
C LYS A 43 0.72 4.46 17.15
N ASP A 44 1.26 4.87 16.01
CA ASP A 44 2.70 4.98 15.77
C ASP A 44 3.06 6.44 15.45
N GLY A 45 3.50 7.16 16.49
CA GLY A 45 3.73 8.60 16.40
C GLY A 45 2.44 9.37 16.05
N ASN A 46 2.43 10.01 14.88
CA ASN A 46 1.27 10.75 14.36
C ASN A 46 0.35 9.91 13.47
N TYR A 47 0.69 8.63 13.27
CA TYR A 47 -0.07 7.74 12.41
C TYR A 47 -0.92 6.78 13.23
N LEU A 48 -2.07 6.43 12.67
CA LEU A 48 -2.91 5.35 13.14
C LEU A 48 -2.68 4.16 12.21
N VAL A 49 -2.51 2.97 12.76
CA VAL A 49 -2.22 1.77 11.99
C VAL A 49 -3.16 0.65 12.41
N GLU A 50 -3.76 -0.03 11.45
CA GLU A 50 -4.56 -1.22 11.67
C GLU A 50 -4.19 -2.33 10.70
N ASP A 51 -4.40 -3.58 11.11
CA ASP A 51 -4.19 -4.75 10.27
C ASP A 51 -5.55 -5.40 9.96
N LYS A 52 -5.82 -5.57 8.67
CA LYS A 52 -7.04 -6.18 8.13
C LYS A 52 -6.71 -7.52 7.48
N LYS A 53 -7.47 -8.54 7.85
CA LYS A 53 -7.47 -9.82 7.12
C LYS A 53 -8.37 -9.66 5.90
N ILE A 54 -7.81 -9.76 4.71
CA ILE A 54 -8.57 -9.68 3.46
C ILE A 54 -9.04 -11.07 3.05
N SER A 55 -8.14 -12.05 3.17
CA SER A 55 -8.41 -13.46 2.91
C SER A 55 -7.53 -14.35 3.80
N ASP A 56 -7.57 -15.67 3.63
CA ASP A 56 -6.63 -16.56 4.33
C ASP A 56 -5.17 -16.37 3.88
N ASP A 57 -4.96 -15.81 2.70
CA ASP A 57 -3.66 -15.67 2.04
C ASP A 57 -3.20 -14.21 1.93
N GLU A 58 -3.96 -13.27 2.48
CA GLU A 58 -3.67 -11.84 2.37
C GLU A 58 -4.04 -11.07 3.65
N ILE A 59 -3.05 -10.34 4.15
CA ILE A 59 -3.18 -9.38 5.24
C ILE A 59 -2.73 -8.02 4.72
N ARG A 60 -3.50 -6.98 5.04
CA ARG A 60 -3.13 -5.60 4.77
C ARG A 60 -2.94 -4.82 6.06
N MET A 61 -1.82 -4.11 6.15
CA MET A 61 -1.61 -3.09 7.17
C MET A 61 -1.94 -1.73 6.55
N ILE A 62 -2.83 -0.98 7.18
CA ILE A 62 -3.34 0.29 6.65
C ILE A 62 -2.86 1.41 7.58
N ILE A 63 -2.19 2.41 7.01
CA ILE A 63 -1.55 3.50 7.73
C ILE A 63 -2.29 4.80 7.42
N TYR A 64 -2.83 5.44 8.44
CA TYR A 64 -3.56 6.71 8.35
C TYR A 64 -2.75 7.87 8.89
N ASN A 65 -2.85 9.02 8.25
CA ASN A 65 -2.35 10.29 8.78
C ASN A 65 -3.30 10.90 9.83
N SER A 66 -2.98 12.10 10.32
CA SER A 66 -3.79 12.83 11.31
C SER A 66 -5.20 13.19 10.84
N ASP A 67 -5.40 13.28 9.53
CA ASP A 67 -6.69 13.57 8.90
C ASP A 67 -7.53 12.30 8.67
N SER A 68 -7.06 11.16 9.20
CA SER A 68 -7.67 9.83 9.02
C SER A 68 -7.74 9.37 7.56
N ILE A 69 -6.80 9.83 6.73
CA ILE A 69 -6.64 9.44 5.33
C ILE A 69 -5.53 8.39 5.24
N VAL A 70 -5.76 7.33 4.47
CA VAL A 70 -4.75 6.30 4.20
C VAL A 70 -3.60 6.89 3.37
N VAL A 71 -2.40 6.80 3.92
CA VAL A 71 -1.16 7.28 3.29
C VAL A 71 -0.09 6.19 3.14
N GLY A 72 -0.42 4.97 3.55
CA GLY A 72 0.41 3.81 3.29
C GLY A 72 -0.35 2.50 3.48
N VAL A 73 0.05 1.50 2.71
CA VAL A 73 -0.51 0.15 2.76
C VAL A 73 0.63 -0.85 2.68
N ALA A 74 0.73 -1.76 3.65
CA ALA A 74 1.59 -2.93 3.55
C ALA A 74 0.76 -4.15 3.19
N PHE A 75 1.28 -4.95 2.27
CA PHE A 75 0.72 -6.22 1.83
C PHE A 75 1.59 -7.34 2.37
N ALA A 76 0.96 -8.33 2.98
CA ALA A 76 1.62 -9.55 3.43
C ALA A 76 0.84 -10.77 2.95
N PHE A 77 1.55 -11.68 2.31
CA PHE A 77 1.02 -12.91 1.74
C PHE A 77 1.65 -14.11 2.49
N PRO A 78 1.05 -14.55 3.62
CA PRO A 78 1.69 -15.49 4.54
C PRO A 78 1.83 -16.92 3.98
N ASN A 79 0.96 -17.32 3.06
CA ASN A 79 0.91 -18.69 2.53
C ASN A 79 1.35 -18.80 1.07
N ASP A 80 1.49 -17.68 0.36
CA ASP A 80 1.83 -17.66 -1.06
C ASP A 80 2.71 -16.44 -1.39
N ALA A 81 3.66 -16.61 -2.31
CA ALA A 81 4.48 -15.49 -2.79
C ALA A 81 3.92 -15.03 -4.14
N ILE A 82 3.77 -13.73 -4.32
CA ILE A 82 3.13 -13.17 -5.51
C ILE A 82 4.14 -12.97 -6.63
N THR A 83 3.66 -13.09 -7.87
CA THR A 83 4.46 -12.83 -9.07
C THR A 83 4.60 -11.32 -9.33
N GLU A 84 5.48 -10.94 -10.25
CA GLU A 84 5.60 -9.56 -10.72
C GLU A 84 4.28 -9.06 -11.32
N SER A 85 3.56 -9.91 -12.06
CA SER A 85 2.26 -9.53 -12.66
C SER A 85 1.20 -9.25 -11.60
N ASP A 86 1.20 -9.99 -10.49
CA ASP A 86 0.25 -9.76 -9.39
C ASP A 86 0.59 -8.46 -8.65
N TYR A 87 1.88 -8.22 -8.42
CA TYR A 87 2.38 -6.97 -7.86
C TYR A 87 2.00 -5.77 -8.73
N ASP A 88 2.22 -5.84 -10.04
CA ASP A 88 1.89 -4.75 -10.97
C ASP A 88 0.38 -4.50 -11.00
N ALA A 89 -0.45 -5.54 -10.89
CA ALA A 89 -1.90 -5.38 -10.81
C ALA A 89 -2.30 -4.62 -9.54
N ILE A 90 -1.74 -4.98 -8.39
CA ILE A 90 -2.01 -4.29 -7.11
C ILE A 90 -1.50 -2.85 -7.16
N LEU A 91 -0.28 -2.64 -7.68
CA LEU A 91 0.28 -1.30 -7.78
C LEU A 91 -0.54 -0.39 -8.69
N ASN A 92 -1.00 -0.90 -9.83
CA ASN A 92 -1.88 -0.15 -10.73
C ASN A 92 -3.25 0.14 -10.13
N GLU A 93 -3.72 -0.67 -9.17
CA GLU A 93 -4.95 -0.38 -8.43
C GLU A 93 -4.72 0.70 -7.35
N GLU A 94 -3.68 0.55 -6.52
CA GLU A 94 -3.41 1.45 -5.39
C GLU A 94 -2.81 2.80 -5.81
N LEU A 95 -1.95 2.80 -6.82
CA LEU A 95 -1.18 3.96 -7.24
C LEU A 95 -0.99 3.96 -8.78
N PRO A 96 -2.08 4.10 -9.57
CA PRO A 96 -2.08 3.97 -11.04
C PRO A 96 -1.17 4.95 -11.80
N LEU A 97 -0.72 6.01 -11.13
CA LEU A 97 0.17 7.04 -11.70
C LEU A 97 1.61 6.92 -11.19
N PHE A 98 1.94 5.84 -10.46
CA PHE A 98 3.30 5.62 -10.01
C PHE A 98 4.23 5.43 -11.20
N GLN A 99 5.23 6.29 -11.29
CA GLN A 99 6.32 6.16 -12.23
C GLN A 99 7.62 6.15 -11.43
N GLU A 100 8.33 5.02 -11.46
CA GLU A 100 9.64 4.89 -10.81
C GLU A 100 10.65 5.83 -11.47
N TYR A 101 11.51 6.43 -10.65
CA TYR A 101 12.64 7.24 -11.11
C TYR A 101 13.96 6.72 -10.56
N LYS A 102 13.95 6.15 -9.35
CA LYS A 102 15.14 5.72 -8.63
C LYS A 102 14.87 4.47 -7.83
N THR A 103 15.85 3.58 -7.80
CA THR A 103 15.87 2.41 -6.95
C THR A 103 17.11 2.39 -6.06
N ALA A 104 16.97 1.86 -4.85
CA ALA A 104 18.08 1.62 -3.92
C ALA A 104 17.87 0.32 -3.15
N ILE A 105 18.94 -0.22 -2.59
CA ILE A 105 18.88 -1.35 -1.65
C ILE A 105 19.20 -0.84 -0.25
N LYS A 106 18.30 -1.08 0.70
CA LYS A 106 18.49 -0.71 2.12
C LYS A 106 18.23 -1.93 3.00
N GLY A 107 19.32 -2.57 3.45
CA GLY A 107 19.23 -3.89 4.10
C GLY A 107 18.76 -4.93 3.08
N ASP A 108 17.69 -5.65 3.42
CA ASP A 108 17.11 -6.69 2.55
C ASP A 108 15.94 -6.18 1.69
N ALA A 109 15.68 -4.86 1.70
CA ALA A 109 14.57 -4.24 0.98
C ALA A 109 15.03 -3.51 -0.27
N ALA A 110 14.35 -3.73 -1.39
CA ALA A 110 14.44 -2.87 -2.55
C ALA A 110 13.49 -1.67 -2.36
N CYS A 111 14.05 -0.47 -2.42
CA CYS A 111 13.36 0.81 -2.28
C CYS A 111 13.17 1.42 -3.66
N ARG A 112 11.94 1.43 -4.17
CA ARG A 112 11.57 2.06 -5.45
C ARG A 112 10.92 3.40 -5.18
N TYR A 113 11.54 4.48 -5.62
CA TYR A 113 11.08 5.85 -5.42
C TYR A 113 10.65 6.47 -6.73
N GLY A 114 9.47 7.07 -6.75
CA GLY A 114 8.84 7.55 -7.96
C GLY A 114 7.93 8.74 -7.73
N GLU A 115 7.23 9.15 -8.79
CA GLU A 115 6.16 10.11 -8.65
C GLU A 115 5.11 9.57 -7.69
N HIS A 116 4.65 10.42 -6.78
CA HIS A 116 3.55 10.12 -5.86
C HIS A 116 3.82 9.07 -4.78
N GLY A 117 5.00 8.46 -4.68
CA GLY A 117 5.25 7.53 -3.58
C GLY A 117 6.62 6.86 -3.49
N LEU A 118 6.71 5.98 -2.48
CA LEU A 118 7.82 5.08 -2.21
C LEU A 118 7.26 3.67 -2.04
N ILE A 119 7.88 2.70 -2.71
CA ILE A 119 7.55 1.28 -2.58
C ILE A 119 8.74 0.55 -1.97
N LEU A 120 8.47 -0.27 -0.96
CA LEU A 120 9.48 -1.16 -0.35
C LEU A 120 9.11 -2.60 -0.65
N LEU A 121 9.99 -3.34 -1.31
CA LEU A 121 9.80 -4.75 -1.67
C LEU A 121 10.66 -5.64 -0.76
N ASN A 122 10.06 -6.68 -0.18
CA ASN A 122 10.75 -7.65 0.67
C ASN A 122 10.37 -9.10 0.34
N PRO A 123 11.33 -10.05 0.34
CA PRO A 123 12.79 -9.83 0.37
C PRO A 123 13.35 -9.48 -1.02
N ALA A 124 14.37 -8.64 -1.09
CA ALA A 124 15.19 -8.48 -2.28
C ALA A 124 16.28 -9.57 -2.31
N GLY A 125 16.01 -10.71 -2.95
CA GLY A 125 17.03 -11.73 -3.19
C GLY A 125 18.11 -11.23 -4.16
N ALA A 126 19.36 -11.69 -4.00
CA ALA A 126 20.54 -11.15 -4.70
C ALA A 126 20.50 -11.24 -6.24
N GLU A 127 19.60 -12.03 -6.83
CA GLU A 127 19.50 -12.17 -8.29
C GLU A 127 18.07 -12.09 -8.85
N ASN A 128 17.02 -12.17 -8.02
CA ASN A 128 15.63 -12.06 -8.45
C ASN A 128 14.81 -11.35 -7.36
N VAL A 129 14.16 -10.24 -7.74
CA VAL A 129 13.27 -9.48 -6.84
C VAL A 129 11.96 -10.23 -6.60
N PHE A 130 11.48 -11.01 -7.59
CA PHE A 130 10.26 -11.80 -7.50
C PHE A 130 10.55 -13.31 -7.47
N PRO A 131 9.65 -14.12 -6.85
CA PRO A 131 8.39 -13.73 -6.20
C PRO A 131 8.60 -13.08 -4.83
N ILE A 132 7.67 -12.21 -4.41
CA ILE A 132 7.71 -11.52 -3.10
C ILE A 132 6.58 -11.99 -2.20
N SER A 133 6.83 -12.03 -0.88
CA SER A 133 5.79 -12.33 0.12
C SER A 133 5.25 -11.08 0.80
N SER A 134 5.87 -9.91 0.58
CA SER A 134 5.39 -8.66 1.13
C SER A 134 5.92 -7.43 0.39
N PHE A 135 5.15 -6.36 0.44
CA PHE A 135 5.62 -5.04 0.04
C PHE A 135 4.84 -3.94 0.73
N VAL A 136 5.35 -2.71 0.67
CA VAL A 136 4.74 -1.52 1.27
C VAL A 136 4.66 -0.43 0.23
N ILE A 137 3.50 0.23 0.11
CA ILE A 137 3.31 1.48 -0.64
C ILE A 137 3.16 2.62 0.38
N MET A 138 3.86 3.73 0.18
CA MET A 138 3.75 4.94 1.00
C MET A 138 3.64 6.19 0.13
N THR A 139 2.77 7.12 0.51
CA THR A 139 2.54 8.38 -0.20
C THR A 139 2.75 9.62 0.68
N ASP A 140 2.86 9.45 2.01
CA ASP A 140 3.11 10.55 2.94
C ASP A 140 4.58 11.04 2.85
N PRO A 141 4.84 12.32 2.52
CA PRO A 141 6.20 12.83 2.37
C PRO A 141 7.06 12.73 3.64
N VAL A 142 6.46 12.80 4.82
CA VAL A 142 7.19 12.73 6.09
C VAL A 142 7.65 11.30 6.37
N ILE A 143 6.82 10.29 6.04
CA ILE A 143 7.21 8.88 6.14
C ILE A 143 8.30 8.56 5.11
N ILE A 144 8.10 9.01 3.87
CA ILE A 144 9.04 8.82 2.76
C ILE A 144 10.41 9.42 3.11
N ASP A 145 10.47 10.66 3.59
CA ASP A 145 11.73 11.30 4.01
C ASP A 145 12.42 10.46 5.10
N ARG A 146 11.67 9.98 6.10
CA ARG A 146 12.22 9.15 7.17
C ARG A 146 12.82 7.84 6.66
N TRP A 147 12.16 7.17 5.71
CA TRP A 147 12.63 5.90 5.15
C TRP A 147 13.82 6.07 4.22
N THR A 148 13.79 7.10 3.38
CA THR A 148 14.84 7.40 2.40
C THR A 148 16.06 8.06 3.03
N LYS A 149 15.92 8.62 4.23
CA LYS A 149 17.04 9.18 5.00
C LYS A 149 18.15 8.15 5.20
N GLY A 150 19.36 8.56 4.84
CA GLY A 150 20.58 7.75 4.96
C GLY A 150 20.77 6.72 3.85
N ILE A 151 19.94 6.71 2.80
CA ILE A 151 20.28 6.00 1.57
C ILE A 151 21.33 6.82 0.82
N GLU A 152 22.55 6.29 0.74
CA GLU A 152 23.69 6.98 0.12
C GLU A 152 23.78 6.71 -1.39
N GLU A 153 23.32 5.56 -1.85
CA GLU A 153 23.38 5.13 -3.25
C GLU A 153 21.98 4.91 -3.81
N TRP A 154 21.65 5.69 -4.84
CA TRP A 154 20.46 5.53 -5.68
C TRP A 154 20.90 5.22 -7.10
N TYR A 155 20.19 4.30 -7.73
CA TYR A 155 20.34 3.91 -9.13
C TYR A 155 19.17 4.50 -9.90
N ASP A 156 19.43 5.23 -10.97
CA ASP A 156 18.38 5.72 -11.87
C ASP A 156 17.84 4.56 -12.73
N GLU A 157 16.57 4.61 -13.11
CA GLU A 157 15.92 3.64 -14.03
C GLU A 157 16.33 3.85 -15.50
#